data_AF-A0A5Q0LDH0-F1
#
_entry.id   AF-A0A5Q0LDH0-F1
#
_cell.length_a   1.000
_cell.length_b   1.000
_cell.length_c   1.000
_cell.angle_alpha   90.00
_cell.angle_beta   90.00
_cell.angle_gamma   90.00
#
_symmetry.space_group_name_H-M   'P 1'
#
loop_
_entity.id
_entity.type
_entity.pdbx_description
1 polymer ?
#
loop_
_entity_poly.entity_id
_entity_poly.type
_entity_poly.pdbx_seq_one_letter_code
_entity_poly.pdbx_strand_id
1 'polypeptide(L)' 'MKDDPQRPECRHWIGAEQRHCRAGEGIRQYIPGPRCPAHTPSALLGKPDPQPGPGWPIFRQEAP' A
#
# COMPACT_ATOMS: atom_id res chain seq x y z
N MET A 1 5.54 -23.38 12.19
CA MET A 1 5.81 -22.03 12.73
C MET A 1 4.62 -21.17 12.36
N LYS A 2 3.88 -20.63 13.34
CA LYS A 2 2.77 -19.71 13.05
C LYS A 2 3.37 -18.45 12.45
N ASP A 3 2.98 -18.13 11.22
CA ASP A 3 3.21 -16.84 10.60
C ASP A 3 2.57 -15.80 11.53
N ASP A 4 3.39 -15.11 12.33
CA ASP A 4 2.97 -13.88 12.99
C ASP A 4 2.58 -12.94 11.84
N PRO A 5 1.35 -12.40 11.79
CA PRO A 5 0.97 -11.52 10.70
C PRO A 5 1.78 -10.23 10.85
N GLN A 6 3.00 -10.23 10.28
CA GLN A 6 3.83 -9.04 10.22
C GLN A 6 2.94 -7.95 9.64
N ARG A 7 2.74 -6.88 10.43
CA ARG A 7 2.04 -5.69 9.96
C ARG A 7 2.64 -5.32 8.61
N PRO A 8 1.84 -5.21 7.54
CA PRO A 8 2.38 -4.94 6.21
C PRO A 8 3.16 -3.63 6.26
N GLU A 9 4.37 -3.64 5.70
CA GLU A 9 5.27 -2.48 5.64
C GLU A 9 5.56 -2.08 4.19
N CYS A 10 5.88 -0.82 3.97
CA CYS A 10 6.25 -0.34 2.66
C CYS A 10 7.57 -0.98 2.19
N ARG A 11 7.52 -1.65 1.03
CA ARG A 11 8.70 -2.26 0.40
C ARG A 11 9.35 -1.41 -0.69
N HIS A 12 9.03 -0.12 -0.74
CA HIS A 12 9.71 0.80 -1.67
C HIS A 12 11.20 0.92 -1.34
N TRP A 13 12.05 0.81 -2.35
CA TRP A 13 13.49 1.05 -2.28
C TRP A 13 13.76 2.53 -2.58
N ILE A 14 14.35 3.23 -1.61
CA ILE A 14 14.73 4.64 -1.75
C ILE A 14 16.16 4.68 -2.27
N GLY A 15 16.32 4.96 -3.57
CA GLY A 15 17.63 4.91 -4.23
C GLY A 15 18.68 5.84 -3.60
N ALA A 16 18.27 7.06 -3.21
CA ALA A 16 19.17 8.05 -2.60
C ALA A 16 19.66 7.63 -1.21
N GLU A 17 18.86 6.88 -0.46
CA GLU A 17 19.17 6.47 0.92
C GLU A 17 19.70 5.02 1.01
N GLN A 18 19.74 4.30 -0.12
CA GLN A 18 20.15 2.90 -0.22
C GLN A 18 19.46 1.99 0.81
N ARG A 19 18.16 2.21 1.05
CA ARG A 19 17.37 1.42 2.00
C ARG A 19 15.91 1.27 1.58
N HIS A 20 15.22 0.31 2.19
CA HIS A 20 13.76 0.22 2.11
C HIS A 20 13.08 1.20 3.06
N CYS A 21 11.91 1.70 2.64
CA CYS A 21 11.11 2.65 3.43
C CYS A 21 10.64 2.06 4.77
N ARG A 22 10.05 0.85 4.78
CA ARG A 22 9.51 0.15 5.95
C ARG A 22 8.46 0.91 6.78
N ALA A 23 7.91 2.01 6.27
CA ALA A 23 6.76 2.65 6.93
C ALA A 23 5.61 1.63 7.08
N GLY A 24 4.93 1.65 8.23
CA GLY A 24 3.85 0.70 8.56
C GLY A 24 2.45 1.30 8.57
N GLU A 25 2.30 2.59 8.25
CA GLU A 25 1.03 3.31 8.30
C GLU A 25 0.42 3.50 6.91
N GLY A 26 -0.91 3.32 6.81
CA GLY A 26 -1.65 3.54 5.57
C GLY A 26 -1.21 2.66 4.40
N ILE A 27 -0.70 1.45 4.69
CA ILE A 27 -0.11 0.56 3.67
C ILE A 27 -1.19 -0.02 2.77
N ARG A 28 -0.95 0.11 1.47
CA ARG A 28 -1.83 -0.39 0.40
C ARG A 28 -1.07 -1.37 -0.48
N GLN A 29 -1.78 -2.39 -0.96
CA GLN A 29 -1.22 -3.36 -1.90
C GLN A 29 -1.29 -2.82 -3.32
N TYR A 30 -0.15 -2.83 -4.01
CA TYR A 30 -0.03 -2.54 -5.43
C TYR A 30 0.66 -3.72 -6.13
N ILE A 31 0.57 -3.79 -7.46
CA ILE A 31 1.24 -4.85 -8.25
C ILE A 31 2.75 -4.97 -7.89
N PRO A 32 3.51 -3.87 -7.73
CA PRO A 32 4.93 -3.96 -7.34
C PRO A 32 5.18 -4.25 -5.86
N GLY A 33 4.15 -4.58 -5.07
CA GLY A 33 4.20 -4.80 -3.63
C GLY A 33 3.69 -3.63 -2.78
N PRO A 34 3.68 -3.78 -1.45
CA PRO A 34 3.04 -2.86 -0.51
C PRO A 34 3.70 -1.47 -0.47
N ARG A 35 2.89 -0.42 -0.48
CA ARG A 35 3.33 0.99 -0.49
C ARG A 35 2.63 1.80 0.60
N CYS A 36 3.38 2.70 1.23
CA CYS A 36 2.83 3.76 2.08
C CYS A 36 2.30 4.93 1.24
N PRO A 37 1.53 5.85 1.85
CA PRO A 37 0.95 6.99 1.14
C PRO A 37 1.98 7.88 0.41
N ALA A 38 3.22 7.94 0.90
CA ALA A 38 4.30 8.69 0.26
C ALA A 38 4.92 7.98 -0.97
N HIS A 39 4.73 6.66 -1.09
CA HIS A 39 5.37 5.84 -2.13
C HIS A 39 4.34 5.12 -3.02
N THR A 40 3.12 5.65 -3.13
CA THR A 40 2.17 5.19 -4.14
C THR A 40 2.69 5.55 -5.54
N PRO A 41 2.28 4.82 -6.59
CA PRO A 41 2.64 5.19 -7.96
C PRO A 41 2.27 6.64 -8.31
N SER A 42 1.12 7.14 -7.85
CA SER A 42 0.73 8.55 -8.04
C SER A 42 1.65 9.51 -7.29
N ALA A 43 1.98 9.23 -6.02
CA ALA A 43 2.84 10.08 -5.21
C ALA A 43 4.25 10.21 -5.82
N LEU A 44 4.81 9.10 -6.32
CA LEU A 44 6.10 9.11 -7.03
C LEU A 44 6.08 9.94 -8.32
N LEU A 45 4.90 10.10 -8.94
CA LEU A 45 4.67 10.96 -10.10
C LEU A 45 4.25 12.39 -9.72
N GLY A 46 4.24 12.74 -8.44
CA GLY A 46 3.78 14.06 -7.96
C GLY A 46 2.28 14.30 -8.15
N LYS A 47 1.49 13.25 -8.28
CA LYS A 47 0.03 13.31 -8.46
C LYS A 47 -0.68 12.93 -7.15
N PRO A 48 -1.86 13.52 -6.89
CA PRO A 48 -2.70 13.06 -5.78
C PRO A 48 -3.13 11.60 -6.00
N ASP A 49 -3.34 10.88 -4.89
CA ASP A 49 -3.89 9.54 -4.94
C ASP A 49 -5.37 9.57 -5.36
N PRO A 50 -5.83 8.66 -6.25
CA PRO A 50 -7.21 8.65 -6.71
C PRO A 50 -8.17 8.47 -5.54
N GLN A 51 -9.21 9.31 -5.49
CA GLN A 51 -10.27 9.12 -4.52
C GLN A 51 -11.02 7.81 -4.80
N PRO A 52 -11.44 7.08 -3.76
CA PRO A 52 -12.33 5.94 -3.95
C PRO A 52 -13.55 6.37 -4.77
N GLY A 53 -13.78 5.71 -5.90
CA GLY A 53 -14.91 6.01 -6.76
C GLY A 53 -16.25 5.59 -6.12
N PRO A 54 -17.38 6.19 -6.53
CA PRO A 54 -18.72 5.93 -5.97
C PRO A 54 -19.29 4.50 -6.22
N GLY A 55 -18.51 3.57 -6.77
CA GLY A 55 -18.97 2.27 -7.28
C GLY A 55 -18.38 1.03 -6.62
N TRP A 56 -17.65 1.14 -5.50
CA TRP A 56 -17.15 -0.04 -4.78
C TRP A 56 -18.08 -0.39 -3.63
N PRO A 57 -18.74 -1.58 -3.62
CA PRO A 57 -19.28 -2.09 -2.37
C PRO A 57 -18.10 -2.48 -1.46
N ILE A 58 -17.98 -1.77 -0.35
CA ILE A 58 -16.96 -1.97 0.71
C ILE A 58 -17.14 -3.30 1.46
N PHE A 59 -18.25 -4.00 1.22
CA PHE A 59 -18.58 -5.27 1.87
C PHE A 59 -18.81 -6.34 0.80
N ARG A 60 -17.89 -7.30 0.71
CA ARG A 60 -18.22 -8.61 0.16
C ARG A 60 -19.19 -9.25 1.17
N GLN A 61 -20.47 -9.29 0.86
CA GLN A 61 -21.38 -10.17 1.61
C GLN A 61 -21.06 -11.60 1.16
N GLU A 62 -20.68 -12.46 2.10
CA GLU A 62 -20.55 -13.89 1.84
C GLU A 62 -21.92 -14.41 1.37
N ALA A 63 -21.92 -15.21 0.31
CA ALA A 63 -23.14 -15.84 -0.20
C ALA A 63 -23.71 -16.82 0.85
N PRO A 64 -25.05 -16.95 0.94
CA PRO A 64 -25.70 -17.86 1.89
C PRO A 64 -25.34 -19.33 1.66
#